data_AF-A0A3M7AW71-F1
#
_entry.id   AF-A0A3M7AW71-F1
#
_cell.length_a   1.000
_cell.length_b   1.000
_cell.length_c   1.000
_cell.angle_alpha   90.00
_cell.angle_beta   90.00
_cell.angle_gamma   90.00
#
_symmetry.space_group_name_H-M   'P 1'
#
loop_
_entity.id
_entity.type
_entity.pdbx_description
1 polymer ?
#
loop_
_entity_poly.entity_id
_entity_poly.type
_entity_poly.pdbx_seq_one_letter_code
_entity_poly.pdbx_strand_id
1 'polypeptide(L)'
;MATAATMNGQQAFAPVLSALATMSSNADRSQKGQAHQYLEQFQKSEEAWSATFAILHAPQSSDEAKLFAATTLKGKIVFDFHQLPRDSLSQLRDTLLALLTTYAKGPKPVRTQLAVCLANLAIQFLEWKDVLPTVIRTLGSDPASIKCALEFIHVLPEEVTEGRKINLAEDDLINRTRELLEENAEQVLQLLTQYAQSSPEAAKEGILMDCITSWIREVPLADIVASPLMEVVMGALQSDDSFDAAVETLCAIFKETRDVDENIETIKALYPRLAQLQPRIKGAAEEEDWETFKGITRVFAEAGEAWVVLIAREAQQFRALVESVLECCLRDHEREALSQTFNFWYELKQYITLERYMEARLQFVDVYSKLVDIMIGHLEYPTPEAGGSETDLFEGDREAEDKFREFRHQMGDVLKDCCEVIGVTECLQKSYVLVEKWVGQYGPQAQEGKVPHWQKLEAPLFSMRAMGRMVP
;
A
#
# COMPACT_ATOMS: atom_id res chain seq x y z
N MET A 1 -34.25 29.41 26.76
CA MET A 1 -33.61 28.35 27.56
C MET A 1 -32.67 27.47 26.74
N ALA A 2 -32.94 27.15 25.47
CA ALA A 2 -32.00 26.43 24.59
C ALA A 2 -30.67 27.17 24.31
N THR A 3 -30.67 28.51 24.33
CA THR A 3 -29.48 29.35 24.12
C THR A 3 -28.54 29.47 25.33
N ALA A 4 -29.02 29.21 26.55
CA ALA A 4 -28.19 29.28 27.75
C ALA A 4 -27.42 27.98 27.99
N ALA A 5 -28.01 26.83 27.64
CA ALA A 5 -27.35 25.52 27.73
C ALA A 5 -26.22 25.37 26.70
N THR A 6 -26.39 25.91 25.49
CA THR A 6 -25.33 25.93 24.46
C THR A 6 -24.19 26.89 24.81
N MET A 7 -24.47 28.02 25.47
CA MET A 7 -23.43 28.95 25.94
C MET A 7 -22.61 28.41 27.11
N ASN A 8 -23.21 27.68 28.05
CA ASN A 8 -22.47 27.04 29.15
C ASN A 8 -21.55 25.90 28.67
N GLY A 9 -21.96 25.15 27.63
CA GLY A 9 -21.12 24.10 27.04
C GLY A 9 -19.87 24.66 26.36
N GLN A 10 -20.00 25.75 25.58
CA GLN A 10 -18.87 26.39 24.90
C GLN A 10 -17.81 26.97 25.85
N GLN A 11 -18.21 27.43 27.04
CA GLN A 11 -17.26 27.95 28.03
C GLN A 11 -16.33 26.86 28.60
N ALA A 12 -16.78 25.60 28.66
CA ALA A 12 -16.02 24.51 29.27
C ALA A 12 -14.78 24.10 28.44
N PHE A 13 -14.79 24.30 27.13
CA PHE A 13 -13.69 23.93 26.22
C PHE A 13 -13.11 25.10 25.42
N ALA A 14 -13.50 26.34 25.73
CA ALA A 14 -12.94 27.54 25.10
C ALA A 14 -11.39 27.63 25.18
N PRO A 15 -10.73 27.26 26.29
CA PRO A 15 -9.26 27.25 26.35
C PRO A 15 -8.62 26.26 25.37
N VAL A 16 -9.27 25.11 25.13
CA VAL A 16 -8.82 24.11 24.15
C VAL A 16 -8.90 24.68 22.73
N LEU A 17 -10.02 25.32 22.38
CA LEU A 17 -10.17 25.96 21.08
C LEU A 17 -9.15 27.09 20.87
N SER A 18 -8.87 27.89 21.89
CA SER A 18 -7.86 28.95 21.84
C SER A 18 -6.45 28.39 21.64
N ALA A 19 -6.11 27.29 22.32
CA ALA A 19 -4.82 26.63 22.16
C ALA A 19 -4.66 26.03 20.76
N LEU A 20 -5.71 25.40 20.21
CA LEU A 20 -5.72 24.90 18.83
C LEU A 20 -5.57 26.01 17.81
N ALA A 21 -6.30 27.11 17.96
CA ALA A 21 -6.15 28.28 17.08
C ALA A 21 -4.74 28.89 17.14
N THR A 22 -4.09 28.83 18.30
CA THR A 22 -2.70 29.27 18.45
C THR A 22 -1.75 28.39 17.65
N MET A 23 -1.96 27.07 17.64
CA MET A 23 -1.15 26.11 16.88
C MET A 23 -1.21 26.35 15.37
N SER A 24 -2.40 26.66 14.84
CA SER A 24 -2.62 26.92 13.40
C SER A 24 -2.30 28.36 12.97
N SER A 25 -2.11 29.29 13.91
CA SER A 25 -1.77 30.69 13.60
C SER A 25 -0.29 30.95 13.30
N ASN A 26 0.05 32.19 12.91
CA ASN A 26 1.43 32.69 12.79
C ASN A 26 2.06 33.09 14.15
N ALA A 27 1.59 32.52 15.27
CA ALA A 27 2.13 32.77 16.60
C ALA A 27 3.60 32.34 16.73
N ASP A 28 4.33 33.00 17.64
CA ASP A 28 5.74 32.75 17.89
C ASP A 28 5.99 31.33 18.41
N ARG A 29 7.20 30.79 18.17
CA ARG A 29 7.59 29.44 18.60
C ARG A 29 7.35 29.17 20.09
N SER A 30 7.54 30.18 20.94
CA SER A 30 7.26 30.10 22.38
C SER A 30 5.78 29.89 22.68
N GLN A 31 4.89 30.64 22.02
CA GLN A 31 3.44 30.55 22.22
C GLN A 31 2.89 29.22 21.70
N LYS A 32 3.39 28.74 20.54
CA LYS A 32 3.06 27.40 20.05
C LYS A 32 3.54 26.29 21.00
N GLY A 33 4.71 26.47 21.61
CA GLY A 33 5.22 25.55 22.63
C GLY A 33 4.31 25.45 23.86
N GLN A 34 3.83 26.60 24.37
CA GLN A 34 2.89 26.65 25.50
C GLN A 34 1.53 26.04 25.15
N ALA A 35 0.99 26.36 23.97
CA ALA A 35 -0.27 25.79 23.50
C ALA A 35 -0.17 24.27 23.35
N HIS A 36 0.93 23.76 22.79
CA HIS A 36 1.17 22.33 22.66
C HIS A 36 1.23 21.64 24.03
N GLN A 37 1.99 22.19 24.98
CA GLN A 37 2.09 21.64 26.33
C GLN A 37 0.75 21.63 27.06
N TYR A 38 -0.05 22.70 26.89
CA TYR A 38 -1.41 22.75 27.42
C TYR A 38 -2.30 21.65 26.83
N LEU A 39 -2.29 21.46 25.50
CA LEU A 39 -3.09 20.44 24.84
C LEU A 39 -2.67 19.03 25.27
N GLU A 40 -1.36 18.78 25.44
CA GLU A 40 -0.85 17.50 25.93
C GLU A 40 -1.30 17.21 27.37
N GLN A 41 -1.29 18.22 28.24
CA GLN A 41 -1.80 18.08 29.62
C GLN A 41 -3.31 17.87 29.65
N PHE A 42 -4.05 18.60 28.81
CA PHE A 42 -5.49 18.42 28.66
C PHE A 42 -5.83 17.00 28.20
N GLN A 43 -5.11 16.45 27.21
CA GLN A 43 -5.34 15.09 26.73
C GLN A 43 -5.21 14.01 27.82
N LYS A 44 -4.40 14.26 28.85
CA LYS A 44 -4.20 13.36 29.99
C LYS A 44 -5.21 13.56 31.13
N SER A 45 -5.98 14.65 31.11
CA SER A 45 -6.87 15.02 32.20
C SER A 45 -8.20 14.24 32.17
N GLU A 46 -8.92 14.16 33.30
CA GLU A 46 -10.23 13.50 33.35
C GLU A 46 -11.31 14.31 32.63
N GLU A 47 -11.20 15.65 32.63
CA GLU A 47 -12.15 16.56 31.98
C GLU A 47 -12.21 16.34 30.46
N ALA A 48 -11.12 15.81 29.87
CA ALA A 48 -11.02 15.48 28.45
C ALA A 48 -12.14 14.56 27.96
N TRP A 49 -12.62 13.63 28.80
CA TRP A 49 -13.76 12.77 28.44
C TRP A 49 -14.99 13.62 28.08
N SER A 50 -15.40 14.51 28.98
CA SER A 50 -16.59 15.33 28.78
C SER A 50 -16.40 16.41 27.70
N ALA A 51 -15.22 17.02 27.66
CA ALA A 51 -14.93 18.12 26.75
C ALA A 51 -14.81 17.66 25.29
N THR A 52 -14.26 16.48 25.02
CA THR A 52 -14.20 15.94 23.65
C THR A 52 -15.60 15.66 23.09
N PHE A 53 -16.50 15.06 23.87
CA PHE A 53 -17.90 14.91 23.47
C PHE A 53 -18.58 16.26 23.22
N ALA A 54 -18.35 17.26 24.07
CA ALA A 54 -18.93 18.58 23.89
C ALA A 54 -18.44 19.28 22.61
N ILE A 55 -17.15 19.14 22.26
CA ILE A 55 -16.58 19.65 21.01
C ILE A 55 -17.18 18.92 19.79
N LEU A 56 -17.32 17.59 19.86
CA LEU A 56 -17.86 16.76 18.78
C LEU A 56 -19.36 16.99 18.52
N HIS A 57 -20.14 17.32 19.55
CA HIS A 57 -21.57 17.66 19.37
C HIS A 57 -21.80 19.11 18.94
N ALA A 58 -20.81 19.99 19.12
CA ALA A 58 -20.90 21.41 18.81
C ALA A 58 -20.83 21.64 17.28
N PRO A 59 -21.94 22.04 16.61
CA PRO A 59 -21.94 22.19 15.15
C PRO A 59 -20.96 23.25 14.66
N GLN A 60 -20.78 24.32 15.43
CA GLN A 60 -19.91 25.46 15.15
C GLN A 60 -18.40 25.17 15.33
N SER A 61 -18.02 24.03 15.90
CA SER A 61 -16.60 23.67 16.04
C SER A 61 -15.99 23.43 14.65
N SER A 62 -14.75 23.89 14.45
CA SER A 62 -13.99 23.61 13.24
C SER A 62 -13.68 22.12 13.09
N ASP A 63 -13.42 21.68 11.86
CA ASP A 63 -13.06 20.29 11.58
C ASP A 63 -11.75 19.90 12.27
N GLU A 64 -10.80 20.84 12.40
CA GLU A 64 -9.57 20.68 13.18
C GLU A 64 -9.87 20.39 14.66
N ALA A 65 -10.81 21.13 15.27
CA ALA A 65 -11.19 20.93 16.66
C ALA A 65 -11.92 19.58 16.87
N LYS A 66 -12.78 19.20 15.92
CA LYS A 66 -13.47 17.91 15.92
C LYS A 66 -12.48 16.74 15.76
N LEU A 67 -11.50 16.88 14.87
CA LEU A 67 -10.44 15.89 14.70
C LEU A 67 -9.59 15.75 15.97
N PHE A 68 -9.15 16.88 16.54
CA PHE A 68 -8.43 16.87 17.83
C PHE A 68 -9.24 16.17 18.92
N ALA A 69 -10.55 16.44 19.01
CA ALA A 69 -11.42 15.83 19.98
C ALA A 69 -11.54 14.31 19.77
N ALA A 70 -11.72 13.85 18.53
CA ALA A 70 -11.77 12.42 18.20
C ALA A 70 -10.43 11.72 18.47
N THR A 71 -9.29 12.33 18.13
CA THR A 71 -7.95 11.77 18.42
C THR A 71 -7.68 11.70 19.91
N THR A 72 -8.07 12.74 20.66
CA THR A 72 -7.99 12.75 22.12
C THR A 72 -8.85 11.64 22.71
N LEU A 73 -10.08 11.48 22.22
CA LEU A 73 -10.98 10.42 22.67
C LEU A 73 -10.43 9.01 22.40
N LYS A 74 -9.78 8.77 21.25
CA LYS A 74 -9.03 7.52 21.00
C LYS A 74 -8.00 7.30 22.13
N GLY A 75 -7.16 8.29 22.40
CA GLY A 75 -6.14 8.20 23.46
C GLY A 75 -6.74 7.87 24.82
N LYS A 76 -7.86 8.54 25.19
CA LYS A 76 -8.58 8.28 26.42
C LYS A 76 -9.13 6.85 26.48
N ILE A 77 -9.73 6.34 25.40
CA ILE A 77 -10.23 4.96 25.34
C ILE A 77 -9.07 3.97 25.44
N VAL A 78 -7.95 4.19 24.76
CA VAL A 78 -6.83 3.23 24.76
C VAL A 78 -6.09 3.19 26.10
N PHE A 79 -5.79 4.35 26.69
CA PHE A 79 -4.87 4.44 27.83
C PHE A 79 -5.56 4.70 29.17
N ASP A 80 -6.70 5.40 29.15
CA ASP A 80 -7.38 5.89 30.36
C ASP A 80 -8.74 5.21 30.57
N PHE A 81 -8.98 4.04 29.95
CA PHE A 81 -10.25 3.31 30.05
C PHE A 81 -10.66 3.02 31.50
N HIS A 82 -9.67 2.77 32.36
CA HIS A 82 -9.84 2.51 33.79
C HIS A 82 -10.50 3.66 34.58
N GLN A 83 -10.53 4.89 34.02
CA GLN A 83 -11.20 6.04 34.62
C GLN A 83 -12.73 5.94 34.52
N LEU A 84 -13.26 5.08 33.64
CA LEU A 84 -14.69 4.96 33.41
C LEU A 84 -15.32 3.88 34.31
N PRO A 85 -16.42 4.18 35.02
CA PRO A 85 -17.22 3.16 35.69
C PRO A 85 -17.79 2.15 34.69
N ARG A 86 -17.82 0.87 35.05
CA ARG A 86 -18.36 -0.20 34.18
C ARG A 86 -19.80 0.06 33.73
N ASP A 87 -20.63 0.61 34.61
CA ASP A 87 -22.04 0.94 34.30
C ASP A 87 -22.19 2.04 33.23
N SER A 88 -21.14 2.83 32.97
CA SER A 88 -21.15 3.90 31.97
C SER A 88 -20.74 3.42 30.56
N LEU A 89 -20.20 2.20 30.42
CA LEU A 89 -19.65 1.71 29.15
C LEU A 89 -20.71 1.54 28.06
N SER A 90 -21.92 1.11 28.42
CA SER A 90 -23.04 1.05 27.48
C SER A 90 -23.43 2.45 26.97
N GLN A 91 -23.42 3.46 27.85
CA GLN A 91 -23.69 4.84 27.45
C GLN A 91 -22.58 5.39 26.53
N LEU A 92 -21.32 5.07 26.81
CA LEU A 92 -20.19 5.45 25.96
C LEU A 92 -20.34 4.83 24.55
N ARG A 93 -20.64 3.54 24.47
CA ARG A 93 -20.94 2.84 23.20
C ARG A 93 -22.03 3.56 22.41
N ASP A 94 -23.17 3.80 23.05
CA ASP A 94 -24.33 4.41 22.39
C ASP A 94 -24.03 5.85 21.94
N THR A 95 -23.21 6.58 22.69
CA THR A 95 -22.75 7.93 22.33
C THR A 95 -21.83 7.90 21.11
N LEU A 96 -20.86 6.97 21.06
CA LEU A 96 -19.96 6.82 19.90
C LEU A 96 -20.73 6.42 18.63
N LEU A 97 -21.69 5.50 18.76
CA LEU A 97 -22.56 5.11 17.64
C LEU A 97 -23.38 6.29 17.12
N ALA A 98 -23.99 7.08 18.02
CA ALA A 98 -24.74 8.28 17.65
C ALA A 98 -23.85 9.34 16.98
N LEU A 99 -22.60 9.49 17.44
CA LEU A 99 -21.62 10.35 16.79
C LEU A 99 -21.28 9.86 15.38
N LEU A 100 -21.03 8.56 15.18
CA LEU A 100 -20.79 8.01 13.85
C LEU A 100 -21.96 8.27 12.90
N THR A 101 -23.20 8.08 13.35
CA THR A 101 -24.39 8.44 12.56
C THR A 101 -24.43 9.93 12.23
N THR A 102 -24.09 10.79 13.19
CA THR A 102 -24.06 12.25 13.00
C THR A 102 -22.99 12.66 11.98
N TYR A 103 -21.82 12.02 12.04
CA TYR A 103 -20.67 12.28 11.18
C TYR A 103 -20.68 11.46 9.89
N ALA A 104 -21.80 10.80 9.55
CA ALA A 104 -21.84 9.95 8.38
C ALA A 104 -21.55 10.68 7.07
N LYS A 105 -22.04 11.92 6.97
CA LYS A 105 -21.77 12.86 5.86
C LYS A 105 -20.72 13.92 6.23
N GLY A 106 -20.02 13.71 7.35
CA GLY A 106 -18.99 14.61 7.87
C GLY A 106 -17.60 14.36 7.27
N PRO A 107 -16.58 15.09 7.75
CA PRO A 107 -15.21 14.94 7.28
C PRO A 107 -14.67 13.53 7.52
N LYS A 108 -14.11 12.90 6.47
CA LYS A 108 -13.52 11.55 6.52
C LYS A 108 -12.56 11.36 7.71
N PRO A 109 -11.59 12.27 7.98
CA PRO A 109 -10.66 12.07 9.10
C PRO A 109 -11.33 11.95 10.47
N VAL A 110 -12.39 12.74 10.72
CA VAL A 110 -13.14 12.69 11.98
C VAL A 110 -13.92 11.37 12.08
N ARG A 111 -14.58 10.97 11.00
CA ARG A 111 -15.34 9.73 10.94
C ARG A 111 -14.46 8.49 11.14
N THR A 112 -13.34 8.40 10.44
CA THR A 112 -12.36 7.31 10.62
C THR A 112 -11.85 7.28 12.07
N GLN A 113 -11.53 8.44 12.66
CA GLN A 113 -11.05 8.49 14.03
C GLN A 113 -12.11 8.04 15.06
N LEU A 114 -13.40 8.31 14.80
CA LEU A 114 -14.51 7.78 15.60
C LEU A 114 -14.70 6.27 15.42
N ALA A 115 -14.51 5.75 14.21
CA ALA A 115 -14.54 4.31 13.94
C ALA A 115 -13.43 3.58 14.73
N VAL A 116 -12.23 4.16 14.75
CA VAL A 116 -11.10 3.71 15.60
C VAL A 116 -11.44 3.76 17.10
N CYS A 117 -12.10 4.83 17.57
CA CYS A 117 -12.55 4.92 18.96
C CYS A 117 -13.51 3.76 19.30
N LEU A 118 -14.44 3.46 18.39
CA LEU A 118 -15.40 2.39 18.58
C LEU A 118 -14.75 1.01 18.53
N ALA A 119 -13.78 0.77 17.65
CA ALA A 119 -13.01 -0.47 17.60
C ALA A 119 -12.24 -0.70 18.90
N ASN A 120 -11.55 0.31 19.41
CA ASN A 120 -10.84 0.23 20.69
C ASN A 120 -11.77 0.04 21.89
N LEU A 121 -12.97 0.63 21.86
CA LEU A 121 -14.00 0.34 22.85
C LEU A 121 -14.47 -1.10 22.75
N ALA A 122 -14.72 -1.61 21.53
CA ALA A 122 -15.15 -2.99 21.31
C ALA A 122 -14.11 -3.99 21.81
N ILE A 123 -12.81 -3.70 21.70
CA ILE A 123 -11.76 -4.56 22.25
C ILE A 123 -11.83 -4.60 23.79
N GLN A 124 -12.02 -3.47 24.45
CA GLN A 124 -11.96 -3.36 25.92
C GLN A 124 -13.29 -3.63 26.64
N PHE A 125 -14.42 -3.47 25.97
CA PHE A 125 -15.74 -3.71 26.55
C PHE A 125 -16.15 -5.18 26.39
N LEU A 126 -15.57 -6.05 27.23
CA LEU A 126 -15.66 -7.51 27.11
C LEU A 126 -17.10 -8.06 27.17
N GLU A 127 -18.02 -7.35 27.82
CA GLU A 127 -19.44 -7.72 27.90
C GLU A 127 -20.22 -7.44 26.60
N TRP A 128 -19.66 -6.65 25.68
CA TRP A 128 -20.30 -6.35 24.40
C TRP A 128 -19.99 -7.45 23.36
N LYS A 129 -20.94 -8.39 23.25
CA LYS A 129 -20.83 -9.59 22.41
C LYS A 129 -21.39 -9.44 20.99
N ASP A 130 -22.32 -8.53 20.78
CA ASP A 130 -23.00 -8.32 19.49
C ASP A 130 -22.48 -7.06 18.79
N VAL A 131 -21.15 -6.87 18.75
CA VAL A 131 -20.49 -5.65 18.23
C VAL A 131 -20.90 -5.37 16.79
N LEU A 132 -20.51 -6.24 15.86
CA LEU A 132 -20.77 -6.05 14.44
C LEU A 132 -22.27 -5.93 14.12
N PRO A 133 -23.16 -6.82 14.62
CA PRO A 133 -24.61 -6.64 14.46
C PRO A 133 -25.14 -5.31 14.98
N THR A 134 -24.65 -4.83 16.13
CA THR A 134 -25.09 -3.56 16.71
C THR A 134 -24.63 -2.35 15.89
N VAL A 135 -23.40 -2.37 15.37
CA VAL A 135 -22.88 -1.29 14.52
C VAL A 135 -23.69 -1.19 13.22
N ILE A 136 -23.88 -2.30 12.53
CA ILE A 136 -24.63 -2.35 11.26
C ILE A 136 -26.07 -1.90 11.47
N ARG A 137 -26.74 -2.41 12.50
CA ARG A 137 -28.12 -2.03 12.83
C ARG A 137 -28.25 -0.54 13.14
N THR A 138 -27.29 0.05 13.85
CA THR A 138 -27.36 1.46 14.25
C THR A 138 -27.08 2.41 13.09
N LEU A 139 -26.13 2.08 12.21
CA LEU A 139 -25.82 2.90 11.04
C LEU A 139 -26.89 2.75 9.94
N GLY A 140 -27.60 1.63 9.89
CA GLY A 140 -28.75 1.45 8.99
C GLY A 140 -28.33 1.36 7.51
N SER A 141 -29.26 1.69 6.60
CA SER A 141 -29.12 1.41 5.16
C SER A 141 -28.99 2.65 4.27
N ASP A 142 -28.80 3.84 4.85
CA ASP A 142 -28.49 5.04 4.05
C ASP A 142 -27.06 4.91 3.46
N PRO A 143 -26.81 5.29 2.20
CA PRO A 143 -25.51 5.12 1.56
C PRO A 143 -24.33 5.71 2.34
N ALA A 144 -24.48 6.89 2.95
CA ALA A 144 -23.40 7.50 3.72
C ALA A 144 -23.16 6.73 5.03
N SER A 145 -24.21 6.18 5.62
CA SER A 145 -24.11 5.40 6.84
C SER A 145 -23.54 4.00 6.61
N ILE A 146 -23.79 3.40 5.43
CA ILE A 146 -23.13 2.17 4.99
C ILE A 146 -21.62 2.39 4.86
N LYS A 147 -21.19 3.52 4.27
CA LYS A 147 -19.75 3.88 4.21
C LYS A 147 -19.12 3.99 5.59
N CYS A 148 -19.85 4.51 6.59
CA CYS A 148 -19.37 4.54 7.98
C CYS A 148 -19.20 3.14 8.55
N ALA A 149 -20.13 2.23 8.23
CA ALA A 149 -20.07 0.85 8.67
C ALA A 149 -18.86 0.14 8.05
N LEU A 150 -18.61 0.37 6.76
CA LEU A 150 -17.42 -0.11 6.06
C LEU A 150 -16.13 0.46 6.67
N GLU A 151 -16.08 1.75 7.00
CA GLU A 151 -14.91 2.32 7.70
C GLU A 151 -14.68 1.66 9.08
N PHE A 152 -15.73 1.32 9.82
CA PHE A 152 -15.58 0.55 11.05
C PHE A 152 -15.09 -0.88 10.78
N ILE A 153 -15.65 -1.56 9.78
CA ILE A 153 -15.24 -2.90 9.38
C ILE A 153 -13.75 -2.89 8.99
N HIS A 154 -13.33 -1.97 8.12
CA HIS A 154 -11.93 -1.81 7.71
C HIS A 154 -10.99 -1.63 8.92
N VAL A 155 -11.29 -0.70 9.81
CA VAL A 155 -10.40 -0.37 10.95
C VAL A 155 -10.33 -1.49 12.00
N LEU A 156 -11.35 -2.34 12.10
CA LEU A 156 -11.48 -3.30 13.19
C LEU A 156 -10.33 -4.33 13.24
N PRO A 157 -9.96 -5.05 12.15
CA PRO A 157 -8.80 -5.94 12.14
C PRO A 157 -7.49 -5.23 12.49
N GLU A 158 -7.26 -4.02 11.96
CA GLU A 158 -6.04 -3.25 12.19
C GLU A 158 -5.86 -2.95 13.69
N GLU A 159 -6.92 -2.51 14.38
CA GLU A 159 -6.84 -2.17 15.80
C GLU A 159 -6.78 -3.43 16.70
N VAL A 160 -7.34 -4.57 16.28
CA VAL A 160 -7.31 -5.84 17.03
C VAL A 160 -5.96 -6.55 16.91
N THR A 161 -5.34 -6.52 15.73
CA THR A 161 -4.14 -7.31 15.41
C THR A 161 -2.85 -6.48 15.46
N GLU A 162 -2.83 -5.30 14.84
CA GLU A 162 -1.63 -4.46 14.68
C GLU A 162 -1.55 -3.34 15.73
N GLY A 163 -2.71 -2.82 16.17
CA GLY A 163 -2.86 -1.68 17.06
C GLY A 163 -2.71 -1.95 18.56
N ARG A 164 -2.13 -3.07 18.97
CA ARG A 164 -2.11 -3.56 20.38
C ARG A 164 -1.30 -2.66 21.32
N LYS A 165 -1.89 -1.53 21.71
CA LYS A 165 -1.44 -0.65 22.80
C LYS A 165 -2.36 -0.71 24.03
N ILE A 166 -3.31 -1.65 24.00
CA ILE A 166 -4.34 -1.85 25.00
C ILE A 166 -3.81 -2.75 26.13
N ASN A 167 -4.05 -2.34 27.37
CA ASN A 167 -3.66 -3.10 28.57
C ASN A 167 -4.73 -4.14 28.94
N LEU A 168 -4.82 -5.22 28.17
CA LEU A 168 -5.64 -6.40 28.47
C LEU A 168 -4.76 -7.63 28.70
N ALA A 169 -5.28 -8.62 29.45
CA ALA A 169 -4.60 -9.90 29.60
C ALA A 169 -4.52 -10.63 28.25
N GLU A 170 -3.48 -11.43 28.04
CA GLU A 170 -3.25 -12.14 26.77
C GLU A 170 -4.41 -13.07 26.41
N ASP A 171 -4.94 -13.81 27.39
CA ASP A 171 -6.11 -14.68 27.19
C ASP A 171 -7.36 -13.89 26.76
N ASP A 172 -7.58 -12.71 27.35
CA ASP A 172 -8.69 -11.84 26.96
C ASP A 172 -8.49 -11.33 25.53
N LEU A 173 -7.27 -10.93 25.16
CA LEU A 173 -6.96 -10.47 23.80
C LEU A 173 -7.19 -11.57 22.76
N ILE A 174 -6.75 -12.80 23.03
CA ILE A 174 -6.99 -13.95 22.13
C ILE A 174 -8.49 -14.19 21.96
N ASN A 175 -9.24 -14.17 23.07
CA ASN A 175 -10.70 -14.33 23.03
C ASN A 175 -11.37 -13.19 22.25
N ARG A 176 -10.90 -11.94 22.41
CA ARG A 176 -11.40 -10.79 21.65
C ARG A 176 -11.06 -10.88 20.17
N THR A 177 -9.88 -11.36 19.80
CA THR A 177 -9.53 -11.57 18.38
C THR A 177 -10.49 -12.57 17.74
N ARG A 178 -10.73 -13.72 18.39
CA ARG A 178 -11.70 -14.70 17.90
C ARG A 178 -13.10 -14.11 17.77
N GLU A 179 -13.59 -13.46 18.84
CA GLU A 179 -14.96 -12.97 18.90
C GLU A 179 -15.23 -11.80 17.94
N LEU A 180 -14.25 -10.92 17.73
CA LEU A 180 -14.40 -9.74 16.88
C LEU A 180 -14.10 -10.04 15.41
N LEU A 181 -13.16 -10.95 15.12
CA LEU A 181 -12.69 -11.23 13.76
C LEU A 181 -13.13 -12.61 13.28
N GLU A 182 -12.56 -13.69 13.81
CA GLU A 182 -12.79 -15.06 13.34
C GLU A 182 -14.28 -15.43 13.27
N GLU A 183 -15.05 -15.15 14.33
CA GLU A 183 -16.48 -15.47 14.42
C GLU A 183 -17.35 -14.58 13.52
N ASN A 184 -16.85 -13.43 13.08
CA ASN A 184 -17.56 -12.50 12.20
C ASN A 184 -17.12 -12.59 10.73
N ALA A 185 -16.10 -13.38 10.39
CA ALA A 185 -15.50 -13.44 9.06
C ALA A 185 -16.53 -13.73 7.95
N GLU A 186 -17.37 -14.76 8.14
CA GLU A 186 -18.43 -15.11 7.16
C GLU A 186 -19.45 -13.98 7.00
N GLN A 187 -19.86 -13.35 8.10
CA GLN A 187 -20.80 -12.24 8.07
C GLN A 187 -20.22 -11.04 7.32
N VAL A 188 -18.95 -10.70 7.55
CA VAL A 188 -18.28 -9.61 6.84
C VAL A 188 -18.19 -9.91 5.36
N LEU A 189 -17.76 -11.12 4.97
CA LEU A 189 -17.72 -11.51 3.55
C LEU A 189 -19.08 -11.34 2.85
N GLN A 190 -20.17 -11.76 3.51
CA GLN A 190 -21.53 -11.60 3.00
C GLN A 190 -21.92 -10.12 2.86
N LEU A 191 -21.59 -9.28 3.85
CA LEU A 191 -21.88 -7.84 3.83
C LEU A 191 -21.12 -7.12 2.72
N LEU A 192 -19.83 -7.39 2.56
CA LEU A 192 -19.01 -6.83 1.48
C LEU A 192 -19.56 -7.25 0.12
N THR A 193 -19.95 -8.52 -0.03
CA THR A 193 -20.56 -9.03 -1.27
C THR A 193 -21.89 -8.33 -1.58
N GLN A 194 -22.77 -8.19 -0.59
CA GLN A 194 -24.05 -7.50 -0.75
C GLN A 194 -23.86 -6.02 -1.10
N TYR A 195 -22.89 -5.36 -0.46
CA TYR A 195 -22.56 -3.97 -0.74
C TYR A 195 -22.05 -3.80 -2.17
N ALA A 196 -21.10 -4.65 -2.61
CA ALA A 196 -20.57 -4.62 -3.96
C ALA A 196 -21.65 -4.82 -5.03
N GLN A 197 -22.68 -5.61 -4.73
CA GLN A 197 -23.81 -5.87 -5.63
C GLN A 197 -24.94 -4.83 -5.54
N SER A 198 -24.86 -3.90 -4.59
CA SER A 198 -25.94 -2.93 -4.35
C SER A 198 -26.06 -1.87 -5.46
N SER A 199 -24.94 -1.43 -6.03
CA SER A 199 -24.89 -0.58 -7.22
C SER A 199 -23.52 -0.66 -7.92
N PRO A 200 -23.44 -0.28 -9.21
CA PRO A 200 -22.16 -0.19 -9.92
C PRO A 200 -21.16 0.78 -9.28
N GLU A 201 -21.63 1.84 -8.64
CA GLU A 201 -20.80 2.80 -7.94
C GLU A 201 -20.22 2.19 -6.66
N ALA A 202 -21.03 1.44 -5.89
CA ALA A 202 -20.59 0.74 -4.68
C ALA A 202 -19.45 -0.25 -4.98
N ALA A 203 -19.53 -0.95 -6.11
CA ALA A 203 -18.49 -1.87 -6.59
C ALA A 203 -17.14 -1.18 -6.87
N LYS A 204 -17.15 0.13 -7.12
CA LYS A 204 -15.95 0.93 -7.44
C LYS A 204 -15.48 1.79 -6.26
N GLU A 205 -16.06 1.65 -5.08
CA GLU A 205 -15.62 2.45 -3.95
C GLU A 205 -14.34 1.90 -3.33
N GLY A 206 -13.30 2.74 -3.22
CA GLY A 206 -12.03 2.34 -2.60
C GLY A 206 -12.16 1.75 -1.19
N ILE A 207 -13.12 2.23 -0.39
CA ILE A 207 -13.35 1.69 0.97
C ILE A 207 -13.76 0.21 0.98
N LEU A 208 -14.40 -0.29 -0.08
CA LEU A 208 -14.71 -1.70 -0.22
C LEU A 208 -13.42 -2.51 -0.41
N MET A 209 -12.49 -2.02 -1.23
CA MET A 209 -11.17 -2.64 -1.45
C MET A 209 -10.35 -2.65 -0.14
N ASP A 210 -10.35 -1.53 0.60
CA ASP A 210 -9.71 -1.41 1.90
C ASP A 210 -10.29 -2.42 2.92
N CYS A 211 -11.61 -2.63 2.90
CA CYS A 211 -12.26 -3.66 3.73
C CYS A 211 -11.83 -5.08 3.32
N ILE A 212 -11.79 -5.40 2.03
CA ILE A 212 -11.36 -6.73 1.55
C ILE A 212 -9.89 -6.97 1.98
N THR A 213 -9.04 -5.96 1.80
CA THR A 213 -7.62 -6.03 2.13
C THR A 213 -7.39 -6.25 3.63
N SER A 214 -8.07 -5.50 4.49
CA SER A 214 -7.92 -5.60 5.95
C SER A 214 -8.46 -6.91 6.53
N TRP A 215 -9.46 -7.54 5.88
CA TRP A 215 -10.06 -8.80 6.34
C TRP A 215 -9.46 -10.06 5.70
N ILE A 216 -8.48 -9.91 4.81
CA ILE A 216 -7.95 -11.04 4.04
C ILE A 216 -7.32 -12.15 4.89
N ARG A 217 -6.83 -11.81 6.08
CA ARG A 217 -6.24 -12.76 7.03
C ARG A 217 -7.29 -13.46 7.90
N GLU A 218 -8.46 -12.85 8.05
CA GLU A 218 -9.53 -13.33 8.93
C GLU A 218 -10.57 -14.14 8.16
N VAL A 219 -10.74 -13.85 6.86
CA VAL A 219 -11.60 -14.59 5.94
C VAL A 219 -10.76 -15.58 5.14
N PRO A 220 -11.15 -16.86 5.03
CA PRO A 220 -10.45 -17.79 4.17
C PRO A 220 -10.33 -17.26 2.74
N LEU A 221 -9.10 -17.11 2.24
CA LEU A 221 -8.85 -16.49 0.94
C LEU A 221 -9.58 -17.19 -0.20
N ALA A 222 -9.71 -18.52 -0.13
CA ALA A 222 -10.46 -19.31 -1.10
C ALA A 222 -11.92 -18.83 -1.25
N ASP A 223 -12.56 -18.40 -0.15
CA ASP A 223 -13.94 -17.91 -0.15
C ASP A 223 -14.02 -16.54 -0.81
N ILE A 224 -13.04 -15.65 -0.57
CA ILE A 224 -12.95 -14.35 -1.26
C ILE A 224 -12.82 -14.57 -2.77
N VAL A 225 -11.89 -15.43 -3.19
CA VAL A 225 -11.59 -15.71 -4.61
C VAL A 225 -12.76 -16.41 -5.31
N ALA A 226 -13.51 -17.25 -4.60
CA ALA A 226 -14.72 -17.91 -5.12
C ALA A 226 -15.95 -16.99 -5.12
N SER A 227 -15.92 -15.87 -4.38
CA SER A 227 -17.03 -14.93 -4.29
C SER A 227 -17.09 -13.95 -5.47
N PRO A 228 -18.23 -13.25 -5.66
CA PRO A 228 -18.33 -12.15 -6.62
C PRO A 228 -17.33 -11.01 -6.37
N LEU A 229 -16.76 -10.89 -5.17
CA LEU A 229 -15.80 -9.83 -4.84
C LEU A 229 -14.53 -9.90 -5.71
N MET A 230 -14.11 -11.09 -6.13
CA MET A 230 -12.95 -11.22 -7.01
C MET A 230 -13.16 -10.47 -8.33
N GLU A 231 -14.34 -10.60 -8.94
CA GLU A 231 -14.67 -9.88 -10.18
C GLU A 231 -14.80 -8.36 -9.94
N VAL A 232 -15.23 -7.97 -8.74
CA VAL A 232 -15.28 -6.56 -8.33
C VAL A 232 -13.87 -5.97 -8.20
N VAL A 233 -12.94 -6.68 -7.56
CA VAL A 233 -11.51 -6.28 -7.48
C VAL A 233 -10.91 -6.15 -8.87
N MET A 234 -11.14 -7.13 -9.75
CA MET A 234 -10.66 -7.07 -11.14
C MET A 234 -11.27 -5.90 -11.93
N GLY A 235 -12.55 -5.60 -11.71
CA GLY A 235 -13.24 -4.46 -12.32
C GLY A 235 -12.76 -3.11 -11.78
N ALA A 236 -12.41 -3.03 -10.49
CA ALA A 236 -11.92 -1.82 -9.83
C ALA A 236 -10.58 -1.33 -10.38
N LEU A 237 -9.78 -2.22 -10.97
CA LEU A 237 -8.56 -1.84 -11.70
C LEU A 237 -8.85 -1.00 -12.95
N GLN A 238 -10.08 -0.99 -13.46
CA GLN A 238 -10.46 -0.18 -14.64
C GLN A 238 -10.99 1.22 -14.26
N SER A 239 -10.96 1.57 -12.97
CA SER A 239 -11.55 2.79 -12.46
C SER A 239 -10.50 3.59 -11.71
N ASP A 240 -10.24 4.81 -12.16
CA ASP A 240 -9.24 5.71 -11.58
C ASP A 240 -9.45 5.90 -10.07
N ASP A 241 -10.71 6.06 -9.63
CA ASP A 241 -11.06 6.26 -8.22
C ASP A 241 -10.71 5.09 -7.28
N SER A 242 -10.58 3.86 -7.82
CA SER A 242 -10.33 2.65 -7.02
C SER A 242 -9.06 1.90 -7.41
N PHE A 243 -8.30 2.42 -8.38
CA PHE A 243 -7.18 1.72 -8.97
C PHE A 243 -6.13 1.34 -7.92
N ASP A 244 -5.66 2.32 -7.15
CA ASP A 244 -4.66 2.09 -6.09
C ASP A 244 -5.12 1.06 -5.06
N ALA A 245 -6.36 1.20 -4.56
CA ALA A 245 -6.90 0.30 -3.56
C ALA A 245 -7.08 -1.13 -4.13
N ALA A 246 -7.43 -1.26 -5.41
CA ALA A 246 -7.52 -2.55 -6.09
C ALA A 246 -6.14 -3.20 -6.32
N VAL A 247 -5.12 -2.40 -6.65
CA VAL A 247 -3.72 -2.85 -6.75
C VAL A 247 -3.25 -3.38 -5.39
N GLU A 248 -3.47 -2.64 -4.31
CA GLU A 248 -3.14 -3.08 -2.94
C GLU A 248 -3.86 -4.39 -2.58
N THR A 249 -5.17 -4.48 -2.89
CA THR A 249 -5.97 -5.67 -2.61
C THR A 249 -5.43 -6.89 -3.34
N LEU A 250 -5.11 -6.78 -4.64
CA LEU A 250 -4.52 -7.88 -5.40
C LEU A 250 -3.14 -8.28 -4.89
N CYS A 251 -2.29 -7.32 -4.55
CA CYS A 251 -0.97 -7.60 -4.00
C CYS A 251 -1.10 -8.36 -2.67
N ALA A 252 -2.01 -7.94 -1.79
CA ALA A 252 -2.31 -8.64 -0.55
C ALA A 252 -2.80 -10.08 -0.81
N ILE A 253 -3.72 -10.27 -1.77
CA ILE A 253 -4.19 -11.60 -2.19
C ILE A 253 -3.03 -12.51 -2.61
N PHE A 254 -2.13 -12.02 -3.46
CA PHE A 254 -1.00 -12.84 -3.90
C PHE A 254 -0.06 -13.17 -2.75
N LYS A 255 0.25 -12.20 -1.90
CA LYS A 255 1.13 -12.38 -0.75
C LYS A 255 0.63 -13.45 0.22
N GLU A 256 -0.68 -13.50 0.48
CA GLU A 256 -1.30 -14.53 1.33
C GLU A 256 -1.27 -15.94 0.67
N THR A 257 -1.01 -16.05 -0.63
CA THR A 257 -0.80 -17.33 -1.33
C THR A 257 0.66 -17.79 -1.44
N ARG A 258 1.60 -17.14 -0.70
CA ARG A 258 3.04 -17.46 -0.78
C ARG A 258 3.37 -18.89 -0.34
N ASP A 259 2.58 -19.47 0.57
CA ASP A 259 2.62 -20.92 0.80
C ASP A 259 1.88 -21.62 -0.35
N VAL A 260 2.63 -21.89 -1.41
CA VAL A 260 2.10 -22.41 -2.67
C VAL A 260 1.51 -23.83 -2.54
N ASP A 261 1.98 -24.61 -1.56
CA ASP A 261 1.52 -25.99 -1.36
C ASP A 261 0.15 -26.00 -0.66
N GLU A 262 -0.09 -25.08 0.28
CA GLU A 262 -1.39 -24.92 0.94
C GLU A 262 -2.42 -24.20 0.05
N ASN A 263 -1.97 -23.32 -0.85
CA ASN A 263 -2.85 -22.44 -1.63
C ASN A 263 -3.00 -22.82 -3.12
N ILE A 264 -2.58 -24.02 -3.53
CA ILE A 264 -2.48 -24.38 -4.95
C ILE A 264 -3.80 -24.21 -5.74
N GLU A 265 -4.95 -24.56 -5.15
CA GLU A 265 -6.25 -24.41 -5.82
C GLU A 265 -6.66 -22.94 -5.97
N THR A 266 -6.36 -22.11 -4.96
CA THR A 266 -6.55 -20.66 -5.01
C THR A 266 -5.67 -20.04 -6.09
N ILE A 267 -4.40 -20.44 -6.18
CA ILE A 267 -3.46 -19.98 -7.20
C ILE A 267 -3.95 -20.35 -8.61
N LYS A 268 -4.46 -21.58 -8.80
CA LYS A 268 -5.05 -22.01 -10.09
C LYS A 268 -6.25 -21.14 -10.49
N ALA A 269 -7.04 -20.66 -9.54
CA ALA A 269 -8.15 -19.75 -9.80
C ALA A 269 -7.68 -18.30 -10.09
N LEU A 270 -6.59 -17.86 -9.46
CA LEU A 270 -6.04 -16.51 -9.59
C LEU A 270 -5.20 -16.33 -10.88
N TYR A 271 -4.41 -17.33 -11.26
CA TYR A 271 -3.46 -17.21 -12.36
C TYR A 271 -4.11 -16.79 -13.71
N PRO A 272 -5.25 -17.36 -14.14
CA PRO A 272 -5.94 -16.91 -15.35
C PRO A 272 -6.44 -15.46 -15.27
N ARG A 273 -6.75 -14.95 -14.07
CA ARG A 273 -7.20 -13.56 -13.87
C ARG A 273 -6.02 -12.59 -13.97
N LEU A 274 -4.87 -12.94 -13.38
CA LEU A 274 -3.63 -12.19 -13.57
C LEU A 274 -3.26 -12.10 -15.05
N ALA A 275 -3.39 -13.20 -15.80
CA ALA A 275 -3.10 -13.21 -17.24
C ALA A 275 -3.99 -12.24 -18.05
N GLN A 276 -5.21 -11.94 -17.60
CA GLN A 276 -6.10 -10.95 -18.25
C GLN A 276 -5.57 -9.52 -18.12
N LEU A 277 -4.68 -9.25 -17.16
CA LEU A 277 -4.07 -7.92 -16.97
C LEU A 277 -2.86 -7.70 -17.88
N GLN A 278 -2.29 -8.75 -18.48
CA GLN A 278 -1.06 -8.63 -19.28
C GLN A 278 -1.18 -7.61 -20.43
N PRO A 279 -2.29 -7.52 -21.19
CA PRO A 279 -2.42 -6.53 -22.25
C PRO A 279 -2.34 -5.08 -21.76
N ARG A 280 -2.63 -4.83 -20.47
CA ARG A 280 -2.57 -3.49 -19.88
C ARG A 280 -1.15 -3.00 -19.67
N ILE A 281 -0.15 -3.89 -19.54
CA ILE A 281 1.26 -3.48 -19.48
C ILE A 281 1.62 -2.72 -20.76
N LYS A 282 1.26 -3.29 -21.91
CA LYS A 282 1.45 -2.67 -23.22
C LYS A 282 0.61 -1.41 -23.39
N GLY A 283 -0.69 -1.49 -23.08
CA GLY A 283 -1.62 -0.38 -23.25
C GLY A 283 -1.20 0.86 -22.47
N ALA A 284 -0.93 0.71 -21.17
CA ALA A 284 -0.56 1.83 -20.30
C ALA A 284 0.76 2.49 -20.75
N ALA A 285 1.76 1.71 -21.16
CA ALA A 285 3.02 2.26 -21.67
C ALA A 285 2.85 3.00 -23.02
N GLU A 286 1.98 2.52 -23.92
CA GLU A 286 1.72 3.17 -25.20
C GLU A 286 0.86 4.43 -25.07
N GLU A 287 0.02 4.49 -24.03
CA GLU A 287 -0.81 5.64 -23.67
C GLU A 287 -0.08 6.63 -22.75
N GLU A 288 1.17 6.34 -22.36
CA GLU A 288 1.98 7.12 -21.40
C GLU A 288 1.28 7.29 -20.02
N ASP A 289 0.42 6.34 -19.65
CA ASP A 289 -0.21 6.25 -18.33
C ASP A 289 0.71 5.52 -17.34
N TRP A 290 1.68 6.27 -16.81
CA TRP A 290 2.70 5.74 -15.90
C TRP A 290 2.15 5.36 -14.52
N GLU A 291 1.03 5.95 -14.09
CA GLU A 291 0.35 5.59 -12.85
C GLU A 291 -0.25 4.18 -12.95
N THR A 292 -1.03 3.93 -13.99
CA THR A 292 -1.56 2.58 -14.26
C THR A 292 -0.42 1.59 -14.51
N PHE A 293 0.58 1.97 -15.31
CA PHE A 293 1.71 1.11 -15.64
C PHE A 293 2.46 0.65 -14.38
N LYS A 294 2.70 1.57 -13.43
CA LYS A 294 3.34 1.28 -12.15
C LYS A 294 2.48 0.37 -11.27
N GLY A 295 1.18 0.63 -11.18
CA GLY A 295 0.27 -0.23 -10.43
C GLY A 295 0.22 -1.66 -10.98
N ILE A 296 0.09 -1.82 -12.31
CA ILE A 296 0.08 -3.14 -12.97
C ILE A 296 1.43 -3.84 -12.84
N THR A 297 2.55 -3.12 -12.96
CA THR A 297 3.89 -3.69 -12.75
C THR A 297 4.04 -4.26 -11.34
N ARG A 298 3.55 -3.55 -10.32
CA ARG A 298 3.55 -4.03 -8.93
C ARG A 298 2.73 -5.32 -8.77
N VAL A 299 1.55 -5.39 -9.39
CA VAL A 299 0.69 -6.59 -9.36
C VAL A 299 1.41 -7.81 -9.94
N PHE A 300 2.09 -7.66 -11.08
CA PHE A 300 2.87 -8.75 -11.68
C PHE A 300 4.12 -9.12 -10.88
N ALA A 301 4.83 -8.13 -10.35
CA ALA A 301 6.00 -8.36 -9.51
C ALA A 301 5.63 -9.13 -8.22
N GLU A 302 4.61 -8.69 -7.49
CA GLU A 302 4.16 -9.35 -6.25
C GLU A 302 3.67 -10.78 -6.52
N ALA A 303 2.91 -11.01 -7.60
CA ALA A 303 2.50 -12.37 -7.99
C ALA A 303 3.72 -13.25 -8.32
N GLY A 304 4.70 -12.70 -9.06
CA GLY A 304 5.95 -13.39 -9.36
C GLY A 304 6.72 -13.77 -8.11
N GLU A 305 6.81 -12.86 -7.13
CA GLU A 305 7.49 -13.07 -5.86
C GLU A 305 6.78 -14.09 -4.98
N ALA A 306 5.46 -13.97 -4.85
CA ALA A 306 4.65 -14.90 -4.06
C ALA A 306 4.75 -16.34 -4.58
N TRP A 307 4.79 -16.51 -5.90
CA TRP A 307 4.77 -17.83 -6.53
C TRP A 307 6.13 -18.33 -7.01
N VAL A 308 7.22 -17.67 -6.63
CA VAL A 308 8.57 -17.96 -7.14
C VAL A 308 8.98 -19.45 -7.03
N VAL A 309 8.59 -20.10 -5.94
CA VAL A 309 8.82 -21.54 -5.73
C VAL A 309 8.07 -22.38 -6.76
N LEU A 310 6.82 -22.03 -7.04
CA LEU A 310 5.97 -22.70 -8.02
C LEU A 310 6.47 -22.42 -9.44
N ILE A 311 6.95 -21.20 -9.73
CA ILE A 311 7.61 -20.86 -11.00
C ILE A 311 8.83 -21.76 -11.22
N ALA A 312 9.65 -22.02 -10.19
CA ALA A 312 10.79 -22.92 -10.31
C ALA A 312 10.39 -24.40 -10.47
N ARG A 313 9.29 -24.84 -9.83
CA ARG A 313 8.78 -26.22 -9.94
C ARG A 313 8.07 -26.50 -11.28
N GLU A 314 7.34 -25.51 -11.80
CA GLU A 314 6.49 -25.62 -12.99
C GLU A 314 6.83 -24.54 -14.04
N ALA A 315 8.12 -24.43 -14.37
CA ALA A 315 8.66 -23.35 -15.20
C ALA A 315 7.93 -23.12 -16.52
N GLN A 316 7.54 -24.20 -17.21
CA GLN A 316 6.83 -24.08 -18.49
C GLN A 316 5.44 -23.47 -18.32
N GLN A 317 4.72 -23.81 -17.25
CA GLN A 317 3.36 -23.34 -17.00
C GLN A 317 3.33 -21.86 -16.57
N PHE A 318 4.32 -21.46 -15.78
CA PHE A 318 4.44 -20.09 -15.26
C PHE A 318 5.34 -19.18 -16.10
N ARG A 319 5.84 -19.66 -17.25
CA ARG A 319 6.71 -18.86 -18.11
C ARG A 319 6.09 -17.53 -18.52
N ALA A 320 4.78 -17.53 -18.84
CA ALA A 320 4.07 -16.33 -19.24
C ALA A 320 4.07 -15.24 -18.15
N LEU A 321 4.08 -15.62 -16.87
CA LEU A 321 4.22 -14.67 -15.75
C LEU A 321 5.60 -14.01 -15.78
N VAL A 322 6.67 -14.81 -15.88
CA VAL A 322 8.05 -14.30 -15.93
C VAL A 322 8.25 -13.39 -17.14
N GLU A 323 7.66 -13.74 -18.29
CA GLU A 323 7.68 -12.91 -19.50
C GLU A 323 6.87 -11.62 -19.33
N SER A 324 5.78 -11.63 -18.56
CA SER A 324 5.00 -10.43 -18.25
C SER A 324 5.80 -9.47 -17.36
N VAL A 325 6.51 -9.98 -16.35
CA VAL A 325 7.42 -9.16 -15.52
C VAL A 325 8.58 -8.61 -16.37
N LEU A 326 9.12 -9.40 -17.30
CA LEU A 326 10.12 -8.93 -18.27
C LEU A 326 9.56 -7.82 -19.17
N GLU A 327 8.31 -7.93 -19.62
CA GLU A 327 7.66 -6.90 -20.44
C GLU A 327 7.47 -5.59 -19.66
N CYS A 328 7.11 -5.64 -18.38
CA CYS A 328 7.14 -4.47 -17.49
C CYS A 328 8.53 -3.83 -17.50
N CYS A 329 9.60 -4.64 -17.42
CA CYS A 329 10.96 -4.09 -17.45
C CYS A 329 11.31 -3.41 -18.78
N LEU A 330 10.88 -4.01 -19.89
CA LEU A 330 11.15 -3.53 -21.24
C LEU A 330 10.47 -2.18 -21.53
N ARG A 331 9.25 -1.99 -21.03
CA ARG A 331 8.38 -0.86 -21.34
C ARG A 331 8.52 0.33 -20.40
N ASP A 332 9.21 0.18 -19.28
CA ASP A 332 9.38 1.24 -18.28
C ASP A 332 10.38 2.33 -18.72
N HIS A 333 10.01 3.13 -19.73
CA HIS A 333 10.88 4.15 -20.31
C HIS A 333 11.27 5.24 -19.30
N GLU A 334 10.37 5.59 -18.38
CA GLU A 334 10.58 6.59 -17.33
C GLU A 334 11.31 6.06 -16.09
N ARG A 335 11.52 4.73 -16.00
CA ARG A 335 12.27 4.05 -14.92
C ARG A 335 11.60 4.21 -13.55
N GLU A 336 10.27 4.34 -13.52
CA GLU A 336 9.51 4.57 -12.29
C GLU A 336 8.97 3.30 -11.64
N ALA A 337 8.89 2.21 -12.40
CA ALA A 337 8.27 0.95 -11.97
C ALA A 337 9.27 -0.21 -11.88
N LEU A 338 10.39 -0.13 -12.60
CA LEU A 338 11.36 -1.20 -12.80
C LEU A 338 11.86 -1.79 -11.48
N SER A 339 12.12 -0.93 -10.50
CA SER A 339 12.64 -1.31 -9.18
C SER A 339 11.71 -2.26 -8.43
N GLN A 340 10.40 -2.23 -8.71
CA GLN A 340 9.43 -3.15 -8.13
C GLN A 340 9.67 -4.60 -8.55
N THR A 341 10.36 -4.84 -9.67
CA THR A 341 10.63 -6.19 -10.19
C THR A 341 11.93 -6.79 -9.66
N PHE A 342 12.79 -6.01 -9.00
CA PHE A 342 14.14 -6.45 -8.64
C PHE A 342 14.13 -7.61 -7.65
N ASN A 343 13.24 -7.57 -6.65
CA ASN A 343 13.14 -8.63 -5.66
C ASN A 343 12.65 -9.95 -6.30
N PHE A 344 11.68 -9.89 -7.21
CA PHE A 344 11.31 -11.03 -8.05
C PHE A 344 12.51 -11.68 -8.76
N TRP A 345 13.32 -10.91 -9.49
CA TRP A 345 14.45 -11.45 -10.25
C TRP A 345 15.51 -12.08 -9.35
N TYR A 346 15.76 -11.46 -8.20
CA TYR A 346 16.66 -11.98 -7.18
C TYR A 346 16.15 -13.32 -6.63
N GLU A 347 14.90 -13.36 -6.16
CA GLU A 347 14.28 -14.56 -5.58
C GLU A 347 14.23 -15.71 -6.61
N LEU A 348 13.81 -15.44 -7.85
CA LEU A 348 13.76 -16.47 -8.89
C LEU A 348 15.14 -17.07 -9.15
N LYS A 349 16.18 -16.23 -9.19
CA LYS A 349 17.56 -16.67 -9.32
C LYS A 349 17.98 -17.59 -8.18
N GLN A 350 17.61 -17.29 -6.93
CA GLN A 350 17.94 -18.14 -5.78
C GLN A 350 17.41 -19.57 -5.95
N TYR A 351 16.26 -19.75 -6.59
CA TYR A 351 15.71 -21.08 -6.86
C TYR A 351 16.35 -21.73 -8.08
N ILE A 352 16.35 -21.08 -9.24
CA ILE A 352 16.75 -21.75 -10.50
C ILE A 352 18.25 -22.03 -10.58
N THR A 353 19.08 -21.42 -9.72
CA THR A 353 20.51 -21.76 -9.62
C THR A 353 20.77 -23.05 -8.81
N LEU A 354 19.78 -23.55 -8.08
CA LEU A 354 19.87 -24.84 -7.40
C LEU A 354 19.82 -25.99 -8.41
N GLU A 355 20.66 -27.01 -8.20
CA GLU A 355 20.77 -28.17 -9.10
C GLU A 355 19.43 -28.85 -9.39
N ARG A 356 18.55 -28.93 -8.39
CA ARG A 356 17.21 -29.54 -8.52
C ARG A 356 16.29 -28.82 -9.50
N TYR A 357 16.56 -27.55 -9.83
CA TYR A 357 15.75 -26.72 -10.73
C TYR A 357 16.50 -26.36 -12.01
N MET A 358 17.50 -27.15 -12.40
CA MET A 358 18.28 -26.91 -13.61
C MET A 358 17.43 -26.91 -14.90
N GLU A 359 16.38 -27.73 -14.98
CA GLU A 359 15.45 -27.69 -16.11
C GLU A 359 14.71 -26.35 -16.19
N ALA A 360 14.26 -25.81 -15.05
CA ALA A 360 13.65 -24.49 -14.97
C ALA A 360 14.65 -23.38 -15.36
N ARG A 361 15.91 -23.50 -14.92
CA ARG A 361 16.99 -22.60 -15.35
C ARG A 361 17.09 -22.55 -16.86
N LEU A 362 17.14 -23.70 -17.53
CA LEU A 362 17.22 -23.76 -19.00
C LEU A 362 16.03 -23.09 -19.68
N GLN A 363 14.84 -23.17 -19.09
CA GLN A 363 13.67 -22.44 -19.59
C GLN A 363 13.85 -20.92 -19.45
N PHE A 364 14.52 -20.41 -18.42
CA PHE A 364 14.61 -18.97 -18.20
C PHE A 364 15.91 -18.32 -18.68
N VAL A 365 16.86 -19.08 -19.23
CA VAL A 365 18.11 -18.51 -19.78
C VAL A 365 17.83 -17.41 -20.80
N ASP A 366 16.90 -17.63 -21.74
CA ASP A 366 16.59 -16.63 -22.77
C ASP A 366 15.92 -15.37 -22.18
N VAL A 367 15.12 -15.54 -21.12
CA VAL A 367 14.44 -14.44 -20.42
C VAL A 367 15.45 -13.58 -19.66
N TYR A 368 16.35 -14.19 -18.88
CA TYR A 368 17.44 -13.48 -18.20
C TYR A 368 18.42 -12.85 -19.20
N SER A 369 18.67 -13.49 -20.34
CA SER A 369 19.49 -12.94 -21.43
C SER A 369 18.89 -11.64 -21.98
N LYS A 370 17.57 -11.57 -22.17
CA LYS A 370 16.86 -10.32 -22.53
C LYS A 370 16.86 -9.30 -21.39
N LEU A 371 16.74 -9.76 -20.14
CA LEU A 371 16.78 -8.88 -18.97
C LEU A 371 18.13 -8.13 -18.90
N VAL A 372 19.24 -8.79 -19.20
CA VAL A 372 20.56 -8.13 -19.31
C VAL A 372 20.52 -7.00 -20.33
N ASP A 373 19.97 -7.24 -21.52
CA ASP A 373 19.89 -6.21 -22.57
C ASP A 373 19.05 -5.01 -22.11
N ILE A 374 17.92 -5.27 -21.45
CA ILE A 374 17.01 -4.24 -20.91
C ILE A 374 17.70 -3.41 -19.82
N MET A 375 18.34 -4.07 -18.84
CA MET A 375 19.03 -3.40 -17.74
C MET A 375 20.19 -2.54 -18.25
N ILE A 376 20.93 -3.00 -19.26
CA ILE A 376 21.97 -2.19 -19.90
C ILE A 376 21.38 -0.96 -20.57
N GLY A 377 20.21 -1.07 -21.22
CA GLY A 377 19.50 0.09 -21.78
C GLY A 377 19.13 1.12 -20.73
N HIS A 378 18.59 0.68 -19.58
CA HIS A 378 18.19 1.57 -18.48
C HIS A 378 19.36 2.23 -17.75
N LEU A 379 20.58 1.70 -17.88
CA LEU A 379 21.80 2.32 -17.36
C LEU A 379 22.23 3.58 -18.11
N GLU A 380 21.67 3.85 -19.29
CA GLU A 380 21.99 5.02 -20.13
C GLU A 380 21.57 6.32 -19.45
N TYR A 381 22.53 7.22 -19.28
CA TYR A 381 22.26 8.57 -18.81
C TYR A 381 21.29 9.30 -19.76
N PRO A 382 20.44 10.21 -19.24
CA PRO A 382 19.58 11.04 -20.07
C PRO A 382 20.39 11.78 -21.14
N THR A 383 19.81 11.94 -22.33
CA THR A 383 20.38 12.80 -23.37
C THR A 383 19.83 14.20 -23.18
N PRO A 384 20.67 15.27 -23.18
CA PRO A 384 20.19 16.64 -23.09
C PRO A 384 19.21 16.96 -24.21
N GLU A 385 18.15 17.70 -23.91
CA GLU A 385 17.27 18.26 -24.92
C GLU A 385 18.02 19.25 -25.83
N ALA A 386 17.41 19.62 -26.96
CA ALA A 386 18.01 20.54 -27.92
C ALA A 386 18.31 21.92 -27.27
N GLY A 387 19.58 22.17 -26.96
CA GLY A 387 20.04 23.39 -26.28
C GLY A 387 20.41 23.20 -24.80
N GLY A 388 20.25 21.99 -24.26
CA GLY A 388 20.65 21.61 -22.90
C GLY A 388 22.17 21.44 -22.77
N SER A 389 22.64 21.44 -21.52
CA SER A 389 24.07 21.32 -21.19
C SER A 389 24.52 19.85 -21.20
N GLU A 390 25.55 19.51 -21.99
CA GLU A 390 26.16 18.16 -21.95
C GLU A 390 26.87 17.85 -20.60
N THR A 391 27.13 18.87 -19.78
CA THR A 391 27.78 18.72 -18.47
C THR A 391 26.81 18.73 -17.29
N ASP A 392 25.53 19.04 -17.53
CA ASP A 392 24.49 19.11 -16.50
C ASP A 392 23.21 18.44 -17.02
N LEU A 393 23.20 17.11 -16.93
CA LEU A 393 22.13 16.26 -17.47
C LEU A 393 20.83 16.30 -16.66
N PHE A 394 20.89 16.87 -15.46
CA PHE A 394 19.77 16.94 -14.51
C PHE A 394 19.38 18.40 -14.20
N GLU A 395 19.87 19.35 -15.00
CA GLU A 395 19.54 20.79 -14.88
C GLU A 395 19.74 21.36 -13.46
N GLY A 396 20.77 20.87 -12.74
CA GLY A 396 21.08 21.25 -11.38
C GLY A 396 20.27 20.52 -10.29
N ASP A 397 19.36 19.60 -10.66
CA ASP A 397 18.67 18.72 -9.72
C ASP A 397 19.59 17.60 -9.21
N ARG A 398 20.28 17.90 -8.12
CA ARG A 398 21.16 16.94 -7.44
C ARG A 398 20.42 15.75 -6.86
N GLU A 399 19.16 15.91 -6.46
CA GLU A 399 18.39 14.82 -5.88
C GLU A 399 18.04 13.79 -6.96
N ALA A 400 17.63 14.25 -8.14
CA ALA A 400 17.40 13.39 -9.29
C ALA A 400 18.69 12.68 -9.75
N GLU A 401 19.83 13.39 -9.76
CA GLU A 401 21.12 12.78 -10.10
C GLU A 401 21.51 11.67 -9.10
N ASP A 402 21.39 11.93 -7.79
CA ASP A 402 21.71 10.96 -6.74
C ASP A 402 20.76 9.75 -6.77
N LYS A 403 19.45 9.97 -6.96
CA LYS A 403 18.46 8.91 -7.16
C LYS A 403 18.81 8.03 -8.37
N PHE A 404 19.18 8.63 -9.51
CA PHE A 404 19.59 7.88 -10.68
C PHE A 404 20.85 7.05 -10.40
N ARG A 405 21.85 7.62 -9.71
CA ARG A 405 23.07 6.87 -9.33
C ARG A 405 22.75 5.67 -8.45
N GLU A 406 21.89 5.82 -7.44
CA GLU A 406 21.45 4.71 -6.60
C GLU A 406 20.72 3.64 -7.41
N PHE A 407 19.81 4.06 -8.28
CA PHE A 407 19.08 3.16 -9.19
C PHE A 407 20.02 2.35 -10.10
N ARG A 408 21.08 2.96 -10.64
CA ARG A 408 22.12 2.26 -11.42
C ARG A 408 22.87 1.22 -10.59
N HIS A 409 23.07 1.46 -9.31
CA HIS A 409 23.69 0.47 -8.41
C HIS A 409 22.78 -0.74 -8.22
N GLN A 410 21.48 -0.53 -8.00
CA GLN A 410 20.50 -1.60 -7.87
C GLN A 410 20.39 -2.44 -9.16
N MET A 411 20.32 -1.80 -10.34
CA MET A 411 20.38 -2.52 -11.62
C MET A 411 21.69 -3.31 -11.80
N GLY A 412 22.80 -2.77 -11.28
CA GLY A 412 24.07 -3.47 -11.23
C GLY A 412 24.03 -4.75 -10.41
N ASP A 413 23.18 -4.85 -9.39
CA ASP A 413 22.96 -6.07 -8.63
C ASP A 413 22.11 -7.09 -9.41
N VAL A 414 21.03 -6.63 -10.06
CA VAL A 414 20.23 -7.48 -10.97
C VAL A 414 21.10 -8.07 -12.09
N LEU A 415 22.01 -7.28 -12.67
CA LEU A 415 22.95 -7.76 -13.68
C LEU A 415 23.90 -8.86 -13.15
N LYS A 416 24.31 -8.79 -11.89
CA LYS A 416 25.10 -9.86 -11.25
C LYS A 416 24.26 -11.10 -11.05
N ASP A 417 23.00 -10.94 -10.65
CA ASP A 417 22.07 -12.06 -10.54
C ASP A 417 21.88 -12.74 -11.90
N CYS A 418 21.77 -11.99 -13.01
CA CYS A 418 21.76 -12.55 -14.35
C CYS A 418 23.03 -13.36 -14.67
N CYS A 419 24.22 -12.90 -14.27
CA CYS A 419 25.47 -13.64 -14.45
C CYS A 419 25.45 -15.02 -13.78
N GLU A 420 24.78 -15.17 -12.64
CA GLU A 420 24.66 -16.47 -11.97
C GLU A 420 23.74 -17.43 -12.75
N VAL A 421 22.76 -16.91 -13.50
CA VAL A 421 21.80 -17.70 -14.27
C VAL A 421 22.31 -18.06 -15.66
N ILE A 422 22.82 -17.11 -16.44
CA ILE A 422 23.24 -17.38 -17.84
C ILE A 422 24.75 -17.52 -18.00
N GLY A 423 25.51 -17.16 -16.96
CA GLY A 423 26.97 -17.22 -16.97
C GLY A 423 27.62 -15.88 -17.30
N VAL A 424 28.72 -15.61 -16.62
CA VAL A 424 29.46 -14.34 -16.68
C VAL A 424 29.94 -14.02 -18.10
N THR A 425 30.41 -15.03 -18.84
CA THR A 425 30.89 -14.84 -20.21
C THR A 425 29.79 -14.37 -21.15
N GLU A 426 28.58 -14.93 -21.05
CA GLU A 426 27.45 -14.53 -21.91
C GLU A 426 27.02 -13.10 -21.58
N CYS A 427 26.89 -12.76 -20.30
CA CYS A 427 26.56 -11.40 -19.86
C CYS A 427 27.59 -10.36 -20.33
N LEU A 428 28.89 -10.62 -20.12
CA LEU A 428 29.95 -9.70 -20.54
C LEU A 428 30.04 -9.57 -22.07
N GLN A 429 29.76 -10.65 -22.81
CA GLN A 429 29.73 -10.61 -24.27
C GLN A 429 28.67 -9.64 -24.79
N LYS A 430 27.49 -9.57 -24.14
CA LYS A 430 26.43 -8.60 -24.50
C LYS A 430 26.91 -7.16 -24.37
N SER A 431 27.52 -6.82 -23.23
CA SER A 431 28.09 -5.49 -23.03
C SER A 431 29.22 -5.19 -24.02
N TYR A 432 30.08 -6.17 -24.31
CA TYR A 432 31.17 -6.03 -25.29
C TYR A 432 30.64 -5.72 -26.70
N VAL A 433 29.61 -6.44 -27.16
CA VAL A 433 29.01 -6.23 -28.49
C VAL A 433 28.43 -4.81 -28.62
N LEU A 434 27.83 -4.27 -27.54
CA LEU A 434 27.33 -2.89 -27.54
C LEU A 434 28.47 -1.86 -27.63
N VAL A 435 29.58 -2.09 -26.93
CA VAL A 435 30.78 -1.25 -27.05
C VAL A 435 31.38 -1.33 -28.46
N GLU A 436 31.52 -2.53 -29.01
CA GLU A 436 32.04 -2.73 -30.38
C GLU A 436 31.16 -2.02 -31.42
N LYS A 437 29.83 -2.12 -31.27
CA LYS A 437 28.86 -1.39 -32.12
C LYS A 437 29.05 0.12 -32.02
N TRP A 438 29.20 0.66 -30.81
CA TRP A 438 29.47 2.10 -30.63
C TRP A 438 30.80 2.50 -31.27
N VAL A 439 31.87 1.72 -31.08
CA VAL A 439 33.20 1.98 -31.66
C VAL A 439 33.14 1.99 -33.18
N GLY A 440 32.43 1.04 -33.80
CA GLY A 440 32.27 0.99 -35.25
C GLY A 440 31.49 2.17 -35.82
N GLN A 441 30.45 2.65 -35.12
CA GLN A 441 29.57 3.71 -35.61
C GLN A 441 30.10 5.13 -35.31
N TYR A 442 30.66 5.33 -34.12
CA TYR A 442 30.98 6.65 -33.58
C TYR A 442 32.46 6.84 -33.25
N GLY A 443 33.25 5.75 -33.16
CA GLY A 443 34.68 5.80 -32.86
C GLY A 443 35.49 6.75 -33.76
N PRO A 444 35.29 6.78 -35.10
CA PRO A 444 35.99 7.72 -35.97
C PRO A 444 35.71 9.20 -35.70
N GLN A 445 34.60 9.51 -35.01
CA GLN A 445 34.18 10.87 -34.67
C GLN A 445 34.66 11.28 -33.27
N ALA A 446 35.15 10.34 -32.46
CA ALA A 446 35.64 10.61 -31.12
C ALA A 446 36.99 11.34 -31.17
N GLN A 447 37.11 12.40 -30.38
CA GLN A 447 38.33 13.20 -30.22
C GLN A 447 38.58 13.47 -28.74
N GLU A 448 39.78 13.95 -28.41
CA GLU A 448 40.10 14.33 -27.04
C GLU A 448 39.10 15.37 -26.51
N GLY A 449 38.46 15.06 -25.38
CA GLY A 449 37.41 15.90 -24.78
C GLY A 449 36.04 15.85 -25.47
N LYS A 450 35.87 15.06 -26.55
CA LYS A 450 34.60 14.93 -27.25
C LYS A 450 34.30 13.48 -27.65
N VAL A 451 33.40 12.85 -26.89
CA VAL A 451 32.92 11.49 -27.15
C VAL A 451 31.45 11.58 -27.58
N PRO A 452 31.13 11.42 -28.87
CA PRO A 452 29.76 11.55 -29.36
C PRO A 452 28.85 10.44 -28.80
N HIS A 453 27.66 10.80 -28.34
CA HIS A 453 26.72 9.85 -27.71
C HIS A 453 27.39 9.00 -26.62
N TRP A 454 28.20 9.63 -25.76
CA TRP A 454 28.97 8.93 -24.74
C TRP A 454 28.09 8.12 -23.78
N GLN A 455 26.83 8.52 -23.57
CA GLN A 455 25.86 7.81 -22.75
C GLN A 455 25.66 6.36 -23.23
N LYS A 456 25.58 6.18 -24.56
CA LYS A 456 25.44 4.85 -25.21
C LYS A 456 26.69 3.98 -25.08
N LEU A 457 27.85 4.59 -24.83
CA LEU A 457 29.09 3.88 -24.55
C LEU A 457 29.25 3.60 -23.05
N GLU A 458 28.87 4.55 -22.20
CA GLU A 458 29.06 4.48 -20.76
C GLU A 458 28.15 3.43 -20.11
N ALA A 459 26.90 3.27 -20.57
CA ALA A 459 25.99 2.27 -20.05
C ALA A 459 26.53 0.83 -20.13
N PRO A 460 26.97 0.32 -21.31
CA PRO A 460 27.58 -1.01 -21.38
C PRO A 460 28.93 -1.08 -20.63
N LEU A 461 29.72 -0.01 -20.53
CA LEU A 461 30.94 0.02 -19.70
C LEU A 461 30.63 -0.10 -18.20
N PHE A 462 29.59 0.60 -17.72
CA PHE A 462 29.11 0.48 -16.35
C PHE A 462 28.67 -0.95 -16.07
N SER A 463 27.90 -1.55 -16.99
CA SER A 463 27.45 -2.94 -16.84
C SER A 463 28.63 -3.92 -16.74
N MET A 464 29.68 -3.74 -17.56
CA MET A 464 30.92 -4.53 -17.45
C MET A 464 31.61 -4.32 -16.11
N ARG A 465 31.67 -3.08 -15.60
CA ARG A 465 32.23 -2.78 -14.28
C ARG A 465 31.45 -3.48 -13.17
N ALA A 466 30.12 -3.47 -13.25
CA ALA A 466 29.25 -4.08 -12.25
C ALA A 466 29.40 -5.61 -12.24
N MET A 467 29.33 -6.23 -13.42
CA MET A 467 29.41 -7.68 -13.62
C MET A 467 30.83 -8.23 -13.51
N GLY A 468 31.86 -7.40 -13.71
CA GLY A 468 33.27 -7.81 -13.66
C GLY A 468 33.71 -8.40 -12.31
N ARG A 469 33.00 -8.07 -11.22
CA ARG A 469 33.20 -8.70 -9.91
C ARG A 469 32.77 -10.17 -9.85
N MET A 470 31.99 -10.63 -10.84
CA MET A 470 31.54 -12.02 -10.94
C MET A 470 32.53 -12.90 -11.70
N VAL A 471 33.59 -12.33 -12.30
CA VAL A 471 34.63 -13.10 -12.99
C VAL A 471 35.44 -13.88 -11.94
N PRO A 472 35.58 -15.21 -12.06
CA PRO A 472 36.29 -16.06 -11.09
C PRO A 472 37.76 -15.74 -10.87
#